data_AF-A0A2H4I8S6-F1
#
_entry.id   AF-A0A2H4I8S6-F1
#
_cell.length_a   1.000
_cell.length_b   1.000
_cell.length_c   1.000
_cell.angle_alpha   90.00
_cell.angle_beta   90.00
_cell.angle_gamma   90.00
#
_symmetry.space_group_name_H-M   'P 1'
#
loop_
_entity.id
_entity.type
_entity.pdbx_description
1 polymer ?
#
loop_
_entity_poly.entity_id
_entity_poly.type
_entity_poly.pdbx_seq_one_letter_code
_entity_poly.pdbx_strand_id
1 'polypeptide(L)'
;MTYIPTWAGFLYLAVVLDAFSRKVVGWAMGEEMTANLVLAALNMALHTRNPESVIHHSDQGSQYTSLAFGQRCREMGVRPSMGTVGDAYDNAMAESFFATLECELLDRRSWRTKAEARTALFTWIEGWYNPRRLHSSLGYCSPMKYEEKYGANNDRATEHGLPTAAVGSSQAPTAAVDNPAPVNA
;
A
#
# COMPACT_ATOMS: atom_id res chain seq x y z
N MET A 1 -6.47 5.02 -10.35
CA MET A 1 -7.05 6.38 -10.48
C MET A 1 -8.44 6.22 -11.08
N THR A 2 -9.41 7.06 -10.73
CA THR A 2 -10.76 7.03 -11.33
C THR A 2 -11.27 8.45 -11.60
N TYR A 3 -12.33 8.57 -12.40
CA TYR A 3 -13.04 9.84 -12.65
C TYR A 3 -14.33 9.89 -11.83
N ILE A 4 -14.70 11.09 -11.38
CA ILE A 4 -15.82 11.33 -10.48
C ILE A 4 -16.78 12.30 -11.16
N PRO A 5 -17.99 11.85 -11.55
CA PRO A 5 -18.95 12.71 -12.23
C PRO A 5 -19.59 13.73 -11.30
N THR A 6 -19.74 14.96 -11.78
CA THR A 6 -20.50 16.04 -11.15
C THR A 6 -21.28 16.80 -12.23
N TRP A 7 -22.23 17.65 -11.84
CA TRP A 7 -22.95 18.51 -12.79
C TRP A 7 -22.06 19.63 -13.35
N ALA A 8 -20.94 19.92 -12.70
CA ALA A 8 -19.94 20.89 -13.12
C ALA A 8 -18.76 20.23 -13.88
N GLY A 9 -18.98 19.07 -14.48
CA GLY A 9 -17.94 18.26 -15.14
C GLY A 9 -17.34 17.21 -14.20
N PHE A 10 -16.11 16.79 -14.44
CA PHE A 10 -15.50 15.66 -13.73
C PHE A 10 -14.32 16.09 -12.84
N LEU A 11 -14.03 15.25 -11.85
CA LEU A 11 -12.79 15.25 -11.09
C LEU A 11 -12.06 13.94 -11.30
N TYR A 12 -10.73 13.97 -11.21
CA TYR A 12 -9.91 12.77 -11.13
C TYR A 12 -9.47 12.54 -9.69
N LEU A 13 -9.51 11.28 -9.26
CA LEU A 13 -9.07 10.83 -7.95
C LEU A 13 -7.91 9.85 -8.09
N ALA A 14 -6.73 10.25 -7.61
CA ALA A 14 -5.60 9.36 -7.35
C ALA A 14 -5.66 8.83 -5.92
N VAL A 15 -5.36 7.55 -5.72
CA VAL A 15 -5.35 6.89 -4.40
C VAL A 15 -4.13 5.98 -4.33
N VAL A 16 -3.48 5.96 -3.17
CA VAL A 16 -2.43 5.04 -2.78
C VAL A 16 -2.95 4.19 -1.63
N LEU A 17 -2.98 2.88 -1.86
CA LEU A 17 -3.41 1.89 -0.89
C LEU A 17 -2.20 1.19 -0.27
N ASP A 18 -2.32 0.89 1.00
CA ASP A 18 -1.39 0.01 1.70
C ASP A 18 -1.78 -1.44 1.52
N ALA A 19 -0.86 -2.26 0.99
CA ALA A 19 -1.18 -3.64 0.65
C ALA A 19 -1.48 -4.53 1.86
N PHE A 20 -0.87 -4.22 3.01
CA PHE A 20 -1.00 -4.98 4.25
C PHE A 20 -2.37 -4.75 4.92
N SER A 21 -2.78 -3.49 5.05
CA SER A 21 -3.96 -3.07 5.82
C SER A 21 -5.16 -2.68 4.97
N ARG A 22 -5.01 -2.60 3.64
CA ARG A 22 -5.97 -1.99 2.71
C ARG A 22 -6.29 -0.52 3.01
N LYS A 23 -5.52 0.14 3.86
CA LYS A 23 -5.73 1.54 4.22
C LYS A 23 -5.41 2.45 3.05
N VAL A 24 -6.24 3.46 2.82
CA VAL A 24 -5.86 4.58 1.98
C VAL A 24 -4.87 5.44 2.75
N VAL A 25 -3.62 5.46 2.29
CA VAL A 25 -2.52 6.19 2.96
C VAL A 25 -2.24 7.55 2.33
N GLY A 26 -2.63 7.72 1.07
CA GLY A 26 -2.56 8.99 0.38
C GLY A 26 -3.56 9.04 -0.77
N TRP A 27 -4.06 10.23 -1.05
CA TRP A 27 -4.99 10.47 -2.15
C TRP A 27 -4.88 11.92 -2.61
N ALA A 28 -5.30 12.19 -3.83
CA ALA A 28 -5.34 13.54 -4.38
C ALA A 28 -6.46 13.68 -5.40
N MET A 29 -7.05 14.88 -5.47
CA MET A 29 -8.13 15.19 -6.40
C MET A 29 -7.74 16.35 -7.33
N GLY A 30 -7.97 16.19 -8.63
CA GLY A 30 -7.61 17.17 -9.64
C GLY A 30 -8.69 17.29 -10.71
N GLU A 31 -8.63 18.36 -11.51
CA GLU A 31 -9.54 18.54 -12.65
C GLU A 31 -8.99 17.96 -13.95
N GLU A 32 -7.70 17.62 -13.94
CA GLU A 32 -6.97 17.04 -15.06
C GLU A 32 -6.25 15.76 -14.62
N MET A 33 -6.20 14.78 -15.52
CA MET A 33 -5.44 13.56 -15.34
C MET A 33 -3.96 13.84 -15.63
N THR A 34 -3.20 14.15 -14.57
CA THR A 34 -1.79 14.52 -14.67
C THR A 34 -0.90 13.64 -13.77
N ALA A 35 0.37 13.49 -14.14
CA ALA A 35 1.37 12.85 -13.30
C ALA A 35 1.52 13.56 -11.94
N ASN A 36 1.34 14.89 -11.90
CA ASN A 36 1.37 15.67 -10.66
C ASN A 36 0.29 15.24 -9.67
N LEU A 37 -0.88 14.83 -10.16
CA LEU A 37 -1.96 14.34 -9.30
C LEU A 37 -1.58 13.03 -8.61
N VAL A 38 -0.94 12.11 -9.34
CA VAL A 38 -0.42 10.85 -8.77
C VAL A 38 0.70 11.14 -7.77
N LEU A 39 1.63 12.03 -8.13
CA LEU A 39 2.72 12.44 -7.25
C LEU A 39 2.21 13.09 -5.96
N ALA A 40 1.13 13.87 -6.01
CA ALA A 40 0.51 14.45 -4.82
C ALA A 40 -0.04 13.37 -3.88
N ALA A 41 -0.72 12.35 -4.42
CA ALA A 41 -1.20 11.22 -3.63
C ALA A 41 -0.04 10.40 -3.02
N LEU A 42 1.02 10.16 -3.80
CA LEU A 42 2.21 9.47 -3.32
C LEU A 42 2.93 10.26 -2.22
N ASN A 43 3.12 11.57 -2.41
CA ASN A 43 3.72 12.42 -1.39
C ASN A 43 2.90 12.38 -0.10
N MET A 44 1.57 12.46 -0.18
CA MET A 44 0.70 12.31 0.98
C MET A 44 0.93 10.95 1.66
N ALA A 45 0.97 9.85 0.91
CA ALA A 45 1.22 8.52 1.45
C ALA A 45 2.55 8.41 2.21
N LEU A 46 3.62 8.98 1.65
CA LEU A 46 4.94 9.00 2.28
C LEU A 46 4.92 9.80 3.59
N HIS A 47 4.28 10.97 3.62
CA HIS A 47 4.15 11.77 4.84
C HIS A 47 3.31 11.05 5.91
N THR A 48 2.21 10.40 5.51
CA THR A 48 1.32 9.67 6.43
C THR A 48 2.02 8.45 7.05
N ARG A 49 2.85 7.74 6.28
CA ARG A 49 3.51 6.52 6.74
C ARG A 49 4.82 6.75 7.47
N ASN A 50 5.50 7.88 7.21
CA ASN A 50 6.90 8.13 7.60
C ASN A 50 7.76 6.84 7.59
N PRO A 51 7.80 6.11 6.48
CA PRO A 51 8.38 4.77 6.48
C PRO A 51 9.90 4.84 6.30
N GLU A 52 10.64 4.04 7.06
CA GLU A 52 12.09 3.91 6.87
C GLU A 52 12.43 3.21 5.53
N SER A 53 11.47 2.49 4.90
CA SER A 53 11.54 1.97 3.51
C SER A 53 10.18 1.42 3.01
N VAL A 54 9.71 1.75 1.78
CA VAL A 54 8.48 1.14 1.17
C VAL A 54 8.67 0.81 -0.31
N ILE A 55 8.04 -0.29 -0.77
CA ILE A 55 7.94 -0.71 -2.17
C ILE A 55 6.55 -0.28 -2.71
N HIS A 56 6.51 0.44 -3.83
CA HIS A 56 5.26 0.95 -4.45
C HIS A 56 5.00 0.23 -5.79
N HIS A 57 3.80 -0.31 -5.98
CA HIS A 57 3.34 -0.99 -7.20
C HIS A 57 2.33 -0.12 -7.98
N SER A 58 2.39 -0.14 -9.32
CA SER A 58 1.48 0.65 -10.17
C SER A 58 1.32 0.08 -11.58
N ASP A 59 0.07 -0.10 -12.02
CA ASP A 59 -0.26 -0.60 -13.36
C ASP A 59 -0.39 0.50 -14.42
N GLN A 60 -0.04 0.12 -15.64
CA GLN A 60 0.19 1.01 -16.77
C GLN A 60 -1.07 1.71 -17.32
N GLY A 61 -1.03 3.04 -17.32
CA GLY A 61 -1.58 3.89 -18.38
C GLY A 61 -0.47 4.85 -18.84
N SER A 62 -0.36 5.12 -20.14
CA SER A 62 0.79 5.70 -20.88
C SER A 62 1.27 7.12 -20.50
N GLN A 63 1.22 7.51 -19.23
CA GLN A 63 1.77 8.76 -18.68
C GLN A 63 2.91 8.53 -17.66
N TYR A 64 3.28 7.26 -17.41
CA TYR A 64 4.21 6.85 -16.34
C TYR A 64 5.70 7.19 -16.53
N THR A 65 6.08 7.85 -17.61
CA THR A 65 7.50 8.09 -17.94
C THR A 65 7.93 9.54 -17.68
N SER A 66 7.47 10.17 -16.60
CA SER A 66 8.16 11.38 -16.16
C SER A 66 9.38 10.97 -15.34
N LEU A 67 10.56 11.38 -15.79
CA LEU A 67 11.82 11.28 -15.03
C LEU A 67 11.65 11.70 -13.56
N ALA A 68 10.74 12.63 -13.27
CA ALA A 68 10.34 13.06 -11.94
C ALA A 68 9.77 11.93 -11.05
N PHE A 69 8.95 11.02 -11.58
CA PHE A 69 8.42 9.87 -10.84
C PHE A 69 9.54 8.89 -10.46
N GLY A 70 10.38 8.51 -11.43
CA GLY A 70 11.53 7.64 -11.19
C GLY A 70 12.63 8.28 -10.34
N GLN A 71 12.77 9.61 -10.36
CA GLN A 71 13.73 10.34 -9.57
C GLN A 71 13.27 10.52 -8.12
N ARG A 72 11.99 10.86 -7.89
CA ARG A 72 11.39 10.91 -6.54
C ARG A 72 11.32 9.54 -5.87
N CYS A 73 10.98 8.48 -6.62
CA CYS A 73 11.03 7.12 -6.09
C CYS A 73 12.47 6.73 -5.67
N ARG A 74 13.49 7.10 -6.47
CA ARG A 74 14.91 6.87 -6.13
C ARG A 74 15.40 7.71 -4.96
N GLU A 75 15.01 8.98 -4.87
CA GLU A 75 15.35 9.89 -3.76
C GLU A 75 14.78 9.40 -2.41
N MET A 76 13.68 8.65 -2.45
CA MET A 76 12.94 8.20 -1.25
C MET A 76 13.13 6.69 -0.96
N GLY A 77 14.08 6.02 -1.63
CA GLY A 77 14.36 4.59 -1.40
C GLY A 77 13.29 3.60 -1.92
N VAL A 78 12.32 4.10 -2.69
CA VAL A 78 11.24 3.28 -3.29
C VAL A 78 11.75 2.72 -4.62
N ARG A 79 12.00 1.41 -4.69
CA ARG A 79 12.36 0.75 -5.95
C ARG A 79 11.09 0.52 -6.78
N PRO A 80 10.92 1.15 -7.96
CA PRO A 80 9.85 0.79 -8.87
C PRO A 80 10.12 -0.61 -9.42
N SER A 81 9.35 -1.60 -8.98
CA SER A 81 9.37 -2.95 -9.55
C SER A 81 8.29 -3.02 -10.62
N MET A 82 8.70 -3.18 -11.87
CA MET A 82 7.80 -3.38 -13.00
C MET A 82 7.83 -4.86 -13.37
N GLY A 83 6.70 -5.58 -13.27
CA GLY A 83 6.46 -6.83 -14.00
C GLY A 83 6.64 -8.15 -13.23
N THR A 84 6.05 -8.32 -12.05
CA THR A 84 5.98 -9.64 -11.38
C THR A 84 4.62 -9.91 -10.73
N VAL A 85 4.40 -11.12 -10.22
CA VAL A 85 3.15 -11.65 -9.64
C VAL A 85 2.44 -10.71 -8.63
N GLY A 86 3.14 -9.77 -8.00
CA GLY A 86 2.55 -8.73 -7.14
C GLY A 86 1.60 -7.78 -7.88
N ASP A 87 1.85 -7.49 -9.15
CA ASP A 87 1.11 -6.49 -9.94
C ASP A 87 -0.38 -6.89 -10.09
N ALA A 88 -0.68 -8.17 -10.28
CA ALA A 88 -2.07 -8.65 -10.36
C ALA A 88 -2.81 -8.53 -9.03
N TYR A 89 -2.12 -8.73 -7.91
CA TYR A 89 -2.71 -8.60 -6.57
C TYR A 89 -2.97 -7.11 -6.23
N ASP A 90 -2.03 -6.25 -6.58
CA ASP A 90 -2.15 -4.80 -6.39
C ASP A 90 -3.22 -4.21 -7.30
N ASN A 91 -3.32 -4.65 -8.55
CA ASN A 91 -4.41 -4.30 -9.45
C ASN A 91 -5.76 -4.72 -8.87
N ALA A 92 -5.91 -5.98 -8.46
CA ALA A 92 -7.15 -6.48 -7.87
C ALA A 92 -7.55 -5.74 -6.58
N MET A 93 -6.56 -5.30 -5.80
CA MET A 93 -6.78 -4.46 -4.63
C MET A 93 -7.31 -3.07 -5.00
N ALA A 94 -6.70 -2.42 -5.98
CA ALA A 94 -7.14 -1.12 -6.48
C ALA A 94 -8.54 -1.22 -7.11
N GLU A 95 -8.79 -2.24 -7.93
CA GLU A 95 -10.11 -2.51 -8.53
C GLU A 95 -11.18 -2.73 -7.47
N SER A 96 -10.89 -3.54 -6.45
CA SER A 96 -11.82 -3.76 -5.33
C SER A 96 -12.14 -2.49 -4.56
N PHE A 97 -11.16 -1.60 -4.39
CA PHE A 97 -11.36 -0.28 -3.79
C PHE A 97 -12.26 0.60 -4.66
N PHE A 98 -12.01 0.70 -5.97
CA PHE A 98 -12.81 1.56 -6.84
C PHE A 98 -14.24 1.04 -7.02
N ALA A 99 -14.43 -0.27 -7.15
CA ALA A 99 -15.78 -0.86 -7.18
C ALA A 99 -16.56 -0.59 -5.88
N THR A 100 -15.86 -0.61 -4.74
CA THR A 100 -16.43 -0.24 -3.45
C THR A 100 -16.83 1.23 -3.41
N LEU A 101 -15.95 2.14 -3.85
CA LEU A 101 -16.22 3.57 -3.91
C LEU A 101 -17.42 3.89 -4.81
N GLU A 102 -17.48 3.26 -5.98
CA GLU A 102 -18.58 3.38 -6.93
C GLU A 102 -19.90 2.96 -6.27
N CYS A 103 -19.98 1.73 -5.77
CA CYS A 103 -21.20 1.17 -5.20
C CYS A 103 -21.70 1.91 -3.95
N GLU A 104 -20.79 2.34 -3.07
CA GLU A 104 -21.13 2.94 -1.78
C GLU A 104 -21.34 4.45 -1.84
N LEU A 105 -20.68 5.14 -2.76
CA LEU A 105 -20.72 6.61 -2.85
C LEU A 105 -21.22 7.11 -4.19
N LEU A 106 -20.58 6.74 -5.31
CA LEU A 106 -20.80 7.38 -6.60
C LEU A 106 -22.16 7.01 -7.20
N ASP A 107 -22.60 5.76 -7.07
CA ASP A 107 -23.89 5.30 -7.59
C ASP A 107 -25.09 5.86 -6.79
N ARG A 108 -24.84 6.33 -5.57
CA ARG A 108 -25.89 6.75 -4.63
C ARG A 108 -26.08 8.25 -4.57
N ARG A 109 -25.13 9.02 -5.11
CA ARG A 109 -25.09 10.48 -4.97
C ARG A 109 -24.60 11.13 -6.25
N SER A 110 -25.17 12.28 -6.56
CA SER A 110 -24.63 13.20 -7.55
C SER A 110 -24.38 14.55 -6.90
N TRP A 111 -23.41 15.29 -7.42
CA TRP A 111 -22.98 16.56 -6.87
C TRP A 111 -23.17 17.69 -7.88
N ARG A 112 -23.64 18.85 -7.40
CA ARG A 112 -23.82 20.03 -8.24
C ARG A 112 -22.48 20.68 -8.54
N THR A 113 -21.59 20.68 -7.55
CA THR A 113 -20.28 21.32 -7.67
C THR A 113 -19.14 20.34 -7.41
N LYS A 114 -17.98 20.66 -7.98
CA LYS A 114 -16.74 19.90 -7.72
C LYS A 114 -16.31 20.01 -6.24
N ALA A 115 -16.65 21.08 -5.53
CA ALA A 115 -16.34 21.24 -4.11
C ALA A 115 -17.13 20.28 -3.21
N GLU A 116 -18.41 20.06 -3.53
CA GLU A 116 -19.25 19.08 -2.84
C GLU A 116 -18.69 17.66 -3.05
N ALA A 117 -18.32 17.31 -4.28
CA ALA A 117 -17.71 16.01 -4.58
C ALA A 117 -16.39 15.80 -3.82
N ARG A 118 -15.51 16.81 -3.77
CA ARG A 118 -14.27 16.76 -2.98
C ARG A 118 -14.55 16.49 -1.50
N THR A 119 -15.52 17.19 -0.92
CA THR A 119 -15.90 17.03 0.49
C THR A 119 -16.49 15.64 0.76
N ALA A 120 -17.32 15.14 -0.15
CA ALA A 120 -17.91 13.81 -0.03
C ALA A 120 -16.84 12.71 -0.11
N LEU A 121 -15.91 12.81 -1.06
CA LEU A 121 -14.78 11.88 -1.20
C LEU A 121 -13.87 11.90 0.04
N PHE A 122 -13.50 13.09 0.53
CA PHE A 122 -12.73 13.23 1.77
C PHE A 122 -13.45 12.53 2.94
N THR A 123 -14.73 12.85 3.13
CA THR A 123 -15.54 12.30 4.22
C THR A 123 -15.67 10.78 4.10
N TRP A 124 -15.79 10.28 2.87
CA TRP A 124 -15.89 8.85 2.63
C TRP A 124 -14.57 8.13 2.89
N ILE A 125 -13.43 8.68 2.45
CA ILE A 125 -12.10 8.06 2.68
C ILE A 125 -11.73 8.11 4.17
N GLU A 126 -11.69 9.31 4.74
CA GLU A 126 -11.15 9.53 6.10
C GLU A 126 -12.18 9.30 7.21
N GLY A 127 -13.46 9.54 6.92
CA GLY A 127 -14.55 9.43 7.90
C GLY A 127 -15.27 8.08 7.90
N TRP A 128 -15.14 7.30 6.82
CA TRP A 128 -15.85 6.03 6.67
C TRP A 128 -14.94 4.85 6.30
N TYR A 129 -14.26 4.90 5.15
CA TYR A 129 -13.46 3.80 4.61
C TYR A 129 -12.35 3.37 5.57
N ASN A 130 -11.40 4.26 5.87
CA ASN A 130 -10.27 3.97 6.74
C ASN A 130 -10.69 3.57 8.18
N PRO A 131 -11.55 4.33 8.88
CA PRO A 131 -11.85 4.06 10.28
C PRO A 131 -12.90 2.96 10.50
N ARG A 132 -13.87 2.78 9.61
CA ARG A 132 -15.12 2.07 9.92
C ARG A 132 -15.50 0.96 8.95
N ARG A 133 -15.17 1.07 7.67
CA ARG A 133 -15.62 0.11 6.66
C ARG A 133 -14.99 -1.26 6.91
N LEU A 134 -15.79 -2.32 6.91
CA LEU A 134 -15.30 -3.67 7.16
C LEU A 134 -14.83 -4.33 5.86
N HIS A 135 -13.69 -5.04 5.94
CA HIS A 135 -13.13 -5.80 4.83
C HIS A 135 -13.09 -7.28 5.18
N SER A 136 -13.71 -8.14 4.36
CA SER A 136 -13.68 -9.59 4.56
C SER A 136 -12.25 -10.15 4.55
N SER A 137 -11.38 -9.60 3.69
CA SER A 137 -9.96 -9.93 3.63
C SER A 137 -9.18 -9.57 4.89
N LEU A 138 -9.71 -8.69 5.74
CA LEU A 138 -9.11 -8.27 7.02
C LEU A 138 -9.81 -8.92 8.22
N GLY A 139 -10.54 -10.03 8.01
CA GLY A 139 -11.32 -10.67 9.06
C GLY A 139 -12.45 -9.77 9.59
N TYR A 140 -13.11 -9.06 8.69
CA TYR A 140 -14.18 -8.09 9.00
C TYR A 140 -13.73 -6.98 9.97
N CYS A 141 -12.49 -6.53 9.83
CA CYS A 141 -11.98 -5.32 10.48
C CYS A 141 -11.96 -4.15 9.50
N SER A 142 -11.95 -2.92 10.03
CA SER A 142 -11.61 -1.74 9.23
C SER A 142 -10.10 -1.61 9.08
N PRO A 143 -9.61 -0.92 8.03
CA PRO A 143 -8.19 -0.75 7.82
C PRO A 143 -7.45 -0.22 9.05
N MET A 144 -7.97 0.83 9.71
CA MET A 144 -7.35 1.38 10.92
C MET A 144 -7.39 0.40 12.10
N LYS A 145 -8.53 -0.26 12.34
CA LYS A 145 -8.63 -1.25 13.42
C LYS A 145 -7.73 -2.47 13.19
N TYR A 146 -7.53 -2.84 11.93
CA TYR A 146 -6.59 -3.89 11.56
C TYR A 146 -5.18 -3.46 11.96
N GLU A 147 -4.73 -2.27 11.57
CA GLU A 147 -3.42 -1.75 12.00
C GLU A 147 -3.25 -1.69 13.52
N GLU A 148 -4.24 -1.18 14.24
CA GLU A 148 -4.22 -1.11 15.71
C GLU A 148 -4.03 -2.49 16.36
N LYS A 149 -4.71 -3.51 15.85
CA LYS A 149 -4.57 -4.89 16.34
C LYS A 149 -3.18 -5.45 16.10
N TYR A 150 -2.58 -5.19 14.93
CA TYR A 150 -1.25 -5.71 14.61
C TYR A 150 -0.14 -4.93 15.30
N GLY A 151 -0.29 -3.60 15.48
CA GLY A 151 0.61 -2.79 16.30
C GLY A 151 0.62 -3.26 17.76
N ALA A 152 -0.55 -3.40 18.37
CA ALA A 152 -0.67 -3.87 19.75
C ALA A 152 -0.16 -5.31 19.97
N ASN A 153 -0.29 -6.19 18.97
CA ASN A 153 0.27 -7.54 19.04
C ASN A 153 1.79 -7.54 18.92
N ASN A 154 2.37 -6.63 18.13
CA ASN A 154 3.82 -6.50 18.01
C ASN A 154 4.43 -5.91 19.29
N ASP A 155 3.75 -4.95 19.92
CA ASP A 155 4.17 -4.37 21.20
C ASP A 155 4.12 -5.41 22.34
N ARG A 156 3.06 -6.23 22.41
CA ARG A 156 2.94 -7.33 23.38
C ARG A 156 3.96 -8.45 23.17
N ALA A 157 4.33 -8.74 21.92
CA ALA A 157 5.40 -9.69 21.61
C ALA A 157 6.77 -9.17 22.07
N THR A 158 6.96 -7.84 22.04
CA THR A 158 8.18 -7.18 22.50
C THR A 158 8.26 -7.12 24.04
N GLU A 159 7.12 -6.94 24.74
CA GLU A 159 7.06 -6.96 26.20
C GLU A 159 7.19 -8.36 26.83
N HIS A 160 6.80 -9.44 26.13
CA HIS A 160 6.82 -10.81 26.67
C HIS A 160 8.05 -11.67 26.31
N GLY A 161 9.16 -11.06 25.85
CA GLY A 161 10.50 -11.64 25.92
C GLY A 161 10.63 -13.12 25.56
N LEU A 162 10.20 -13.51 24.34
CA LEU A 162 10.64 -14.79 23.77
C LEU A 162 12.00 -14.57 23.10
N PRO A 163 13.07 -15.26 23.52
CA PRO A 163 14.40 -15.03 22.97
C PRO A 163 14.48 -15.69 21.59
N THR A 164 14.43 -14.89 20.52
CA THR A 164 14.91 -15.33 19.21
C THR A 164 16.43 -15.34 19.27
N ALA A 165 17.00 -16.49 19.65
CA ALA A 165 18.44 -16.73 19.60
C ALA A 165 18.90 -16.74 18.14
N ALA A 166 19.40 -15.60 17.67
CA ALA A 166 20.29 -15.54 16.52
C ALA A 166 21.71 -15.90 17.01
N VAL A 167 22.09 -17.18 16.87
CA VAL A 167 23.51 -17.55 16.92
C VAL A 167 24.04 -17.49 15.50
N GLY A 168 24.69 -16.39 15.18
CA GLY A 168 25.69 -16.34 14.13
C GLY A 168 27.02 -16.89 14.66
N SER A 169 27.67 -17.75 13.90
CA SER A 169 29.11 -17.94 14.00
C SER A 169 29.68 -18.22 12.61
N SER A 170 30.57 -17.33 12.21
CA SER A 170 31.34 -17.30 10.98
C SER A 170 32.53 -18.27 10.97
N GLN A 171 32.93 -18.64 9.75
CA GLN A 171 34.27 -19.02 9.26
C GLN A 171 34.77 -20.50 9.34
N ALA A 172 35.14 -20.97 8.14
CA ALA A 172 35.89 -22.17 7.72
C ALA A 172 37.41 -22.03 8.07
N PRO A 173 38.37 -22.97 7.79
CA PRO A 173 38.44 -23.94 6.67
C PRO A 173 39.12 -25.34 6.91
N THR A 174 38.98 -26.22 5.89
CA THR A 174 39.87 -27.32 5.42
C THR A 174 40.65 -28.23 6.38
N ALA A 175 40.45 -29.57 6.26
CA ALA A 175 41.48 -30.56 5.88
C ALA A 175 40.91 -32.00 5.88
N ALA A 176 41.33 -32.80 4.89
CA ALA A 176 41.07 -34.23 4.78
C ALA A 176 42.01 -35.03 5.70
N VAL A 177 41.51 -36.11 6.34
CA VAL A 177 42.36 -37.18 6.90
C VAL A 177 41.64 -38.53 6.74
N ASP A 178 42.42 -39.49 6.26
CA ASP A 178 42.16 -40.90 6.00
C ASP A 178 41.31 -41.65 7.04
N ASN A 179 40.52 -42.58 6.53
CA ASN A 179 39.80 -43.58 7.31
C ASN A 179 40.51 -44.94 7.16
N PRO A 180 41.32 -45.41 8.13
CA PRO A 180 41.73 -46.81 8.18
C PRO A 180 40.67 -47.66 8.89
N ALA A 181 40.27 -48.74 8.23
CA ALA A 181 39.46 -49.81 8.82
C ALA A 181 40.16 -50.45 10.04
N PRO A 182 39.38 -51.09 10.93
CA PRO A 182 39.73 -52.46 11.26
C PRO A 182 38.55 -53.43 11.25
N VAL A 183 38.87 -54.58 10.65
CA VAL A 183 38.42 -55.95 10.89
C VAL A 183 37.89 -56.24 12.31
N ASN A 184 36.74 -56.91 12.39
CA ASN A 184 36.50 -58.20 13.08
C ASN A 184 35.04 -58.36 13.54
N ALA A 185 34.33 -59.31 12.95
CA ALA A 185 33.84 -60.54 13.61
C ALA A 185 33.16 -61.43 12.55
#